data_AF-A0A351A1T7-F1
#
_entry.id   AF-A0A351A1T7-F1
#
_cell.length_a   1.000
_cell.length_b   1.000
_cell.length_c   1.000
_cell.angle_alpha   90.00
_cell.angle_beta   90.00
_cell.angle_gamma   90.00
#
_symmetry.space_group_name_H-M   'P 1'
#
loop_
_entity.id
_entity.type
_entity.pdbx_description
1 polymer ?
#
loop_
_entity_poly.entity_id
_entity_poly.type
_entity_poly.pdbx_seq_one_letter_code
_entity_poly.pdbx_strand_id
1 'polypeptide(L)' 'MNLVVLAADVDSVALKNVAKLTETREIQQITPRSFRLLGARPHEGLVTACAEGGLDHVWLPAGRRLGDFGLFVTRLGL' A
#
# COMPACT_ATOMS: atom_id res chain seq x y z
N MET A 1 0.50 12.30 0.17
CA MET A 1 -0.08 11.15 -0.54
C MET A 1 -0.21 9.97 0.41
N ASN A 2 -1.04 8.99 0.08
CA ASN A 2 -1.14 7.75 0.81
C ASN A 2 -0.53 6.63 -0.03
N LEU A 3 0.38 5.85 0.53
CA LEU A 3 0.77 4.58 -0.04
C LEU A 3 -0.06 3.50 0.64
N VAL A 4 -0.79 2.69 -0.13
CA VAL A 4 -1.48 1.52 0.38
C VAL A 4 -0.66 0.30 0.00
N VAL A 5 -0.40 -0.56 0.96
CA VAL A 5 0.27 -1.85 0.77
C VAL A 5 -0.66 -2.98 1.19
N LEU A 6 -0.58 -4.11 0.51
CA LEU A 6 -1.36 -5.31 0.82
C LEU A 6 -0.60 -6.60 0.50
N ALA A 7 -0.97 -7.68 1.18
CA ALA A 7 -0.54 -9.04 0.87
C ALA A 7 -1.54 -10.05 1.45
N ALA A 8 -1.46 -11.31 1.03
CA ALA A 8 -2.27 -12.38 1.64
C ALA A 8 -1.98 -12.55 3.14
N ASP A 9 -0.70 -12.42 3.49
CA ASP A 9 -0.18 -12.29 4.85
C ASP A 9 0.89 -11.20 4.85
N VAL A 10 0.72 -10.17 5.69
CA VAL A 10 1.61 -9.01 5.68
C VAL A 10 2.69 -9.20 6.72
N ASP A 11 3.91 -9.46 6.26
CA ASP A 11 5.06 -9.51 7.17
C ASP A 11 5.32 -8.13 7.78
N SER A 12 5.40 -8.11 9.12
CA SER A 12 5.53 -6.87 9.87
C SER A 12 6.89 -6.18 9.68
N VAL A 13 7.94 -6.94 9.35
CA VAL A 13 9.29 -6.40 9.08
C VAL A 13 9.31 -5.74 7.72
N ALA A 14 8.80 -6.41 6.69
CA ALA A 14 8.64 -5.87 5.34
C ALA A 14 7.81 -4.57 5.34
N LEU A 15 6.66 -4.56 6.03
CA LEU A 15 5.82 -3.37 6.18
C LEU A 15 6.59 -2.20 6.80
N LYS A 16 7.35 -2.44 7.88
CA LYS A 16 8.14 -1.41 8.56
C LYS A 16 9.30 -0.92 7.70
N ASN A 17 9.94 -1.80 6.93
CA ASN A 17 11.00 -1.42 6.01
C ASN A 17 10.49 -0.48 4.92
N VAL A 18 9.35 -0.81 4.30
CA VAL A 18 8.70 0.07 3.32
C VAL A 18 8.28 1.40 3.95
N ALA A 19 7.70 1.38 5.15
CA ALA A 19 7.31 2.60 5.87
C ALA A 19 8.51 3.51 6.15
N LYS A 20 9.64 2.95 6.60
CA LYS A 20 10.88 3.69 6.83
C LYS A 20 11.45 4.26 5.54
N LEU A 21 11.53 3.45 4.49
CA LEU A 21 12.06 3.83 3.18
C LEU A 21 11.29 5.01 2.55
N THR A 22 9.98 5.04 2.77
CA THR A 22 9.09 6.07 2.21
C THR A 22 8.86 7.24 3.17
N GLU A 23 9.63 7.36 4.25
CA GLU A 23 9.47 8.42 5.26
C GLU A 23 8.02 8.53 5.80
N THR A 24 7.37 7.38 5.96
CA THR A 24 5.98 7.32 6.41
C THR A 24 5.86 7.86 7.83
N ARG A 25 4.88 8.75 8.04
CA ARG A 25 4.61 9.35 9.35
C ARG A 25 3.79 8.42 10.26
N GLU A 26 2.85 7.69 9.68
CA GLU A 26 1.92 6.84 10.43
C GLU A 26 1.49 5.64 9.59
N ILE A 27 1.41 4.48 10.21
CA ILE A 27 0.87 3.25 9.62
C ILE A 27 -0.53 3.03 10.19
N GLN A 28 -1.53 3.04 9.32
CA GLN A 28 -2.92 2.73 9.68
C GLN A 28 -3.31 1.40 9.08
N GLN A 29 -3.80 0.49 9.91
CA GLN A 29 -4.38 -0.76 9.43
C GLN A 29 -5.76 -0.49 8.81
N ILE A 30 -5.98 -0.96 7.57
CA ILE A 30 -7.30 -0.93 6.93
C ILE A 30 -8.00 -2.28 7.16
N THR A 31 -7.28 -3.37 6.92
CA THR A 31 -7.71 -4.75 7.18
C THR A 31 -6.54 -5.57 7.74
N PRO A 32 -6.73 -6.83 8.18
CA PRO A 32 -5.60 -7.73 8.50
C PRO A 32 -4.56 -7.88 7.38
N ARG A 33 -4.95 -7.59 6.14
CA ARG A 33 -4.15 -7.80 4.93
C ARG A 33 -3.73 -6.52 4.23
N SER A 34 -4.11 -5.34 4.73
CA SER A 34 -3.83 -4.08 4.05
C SER A 34 -3.62 -2.93 5.01
N PHE A 35 -2.64 -2.10 4.68
CA PHE A 35 -2.19 -0.98 5.51
C PHE A 35 -2.04 0.27 4.66
N ARG A 36 -2.36 1.40 5.26
CA ARG A 36 -2.15 2.74 4.72
C ARG A 36 -0.96 3.38 5.41
N LEU A 37 -0.02 3.83 4.60
CA LEU A 37 1.16 4.58 5.00
C LEU A 37 0.89 6.08 4.74
N LEU A 38 0.58 6.81 5.81
CA LEU A 38 0.24 8.23 5.74
C LEU A 38 1.49 9.09 5.65
N GLY A 39 1.46 10.05 4.73
CA GLY A 39 2.57 10.99 4.52
C GLY A 39 3.77 10.38 3.80
N ALA A 40 3.64 9.15 3.30
CA ALA A 40 4.66 8.48 2.52
C ALA A 40 5.07 9.33 1.30
N ARG A 41 6.36 9.28 0.97
CA ARG A 41 7.01 9.95 -0.14
C ARG A 41 7.50 8.93 -1.18
N PRO A 42 7.48 9.25 -2.48
CA PRO A 42 8.08 8.41 -3.51
C PRO A 42 9.57 8.17 -3.23
N HIS A 43 10.02 6.94 -3.44
CA HIS A 43 11.42 6.55 -3.32
C HIS A 43 11.74 5.50 -4.39
N GLU A 44 12.90 5.58 -5.04
CA GLU A 44 13.28 4.70 -6.16
C GLU A 44 13.29 3.21 -5.77
N GLY A 45 13.78 2.90 -4.57
CA GLY A 45 13.80 1.53 -4.04
C GLY A 45 12.44 0.94 -3.61
N LEU A 46 11.33 1.68 -3.69
CA LEU A 46 10.03 1.23 -3.21
C LEU A 46 9.59 -0.08 -3.88
N VAL A 47 9.68 -0.14 -5.22
CA VAL A 47 9.21 -1.29 -5.99
C VAL A 47 9.98 -2.55 -5.59
N THR A 48 11.31 -2.44 -5.47
CA THR A 48 12.17 -3.55 -5.05
C THR A 48 11.85 -3.99 -3.62
N ALA A 49 11.75 -3.06 -2.66
CA ALA A 49 11.45 -3.37 -1.28
C ALA A 49 10.08 -4.05 -1.10
N CYS A 50 9.08 -3.61 -1.87
CA CYS A 50 7.77 -4.26 -1.91
C CYS A 50 7.85 -5.68 -2.50
N ALA A 51 8.56 -5.87 -3.61
CA ALA A 51 8.70 -7.17 -4.25
C ALA A 51 9.43 -8.18 -3.35
N GLU A 52 10.54 -7.79 -2.73
CA GLU A 52 11.29 -8.63 -1.78
C GLU A 52 10.45 -9.00 -0.54
N GLY A 53 9.58 -8.09 -0.11
CA GLY A 53 8.67 -8.29 1.01
C GLY A 53 7.36 -8.99 0.67
N GLY A 54 7.12 -9.36 -0.60
CA GLY A 54 5.85 -9.97 -1.04
C GLY A 54 4.65 -9.03 -0.90
N LEU A 55 4.86 -7.71 -1.00
CA LEU A 55 3.84 -6.68 -0.85
C LEU A 55 3.44 -6.12 -2.21
N ASP A 56 2.14 -6.10 -2.48
CA ASP A 56 1.57 -5.25 -3.51
C ASP A 56 1.41 -3.82 -2.97
N HIS A 57 1.45 -2.82 -3.86
CA HIS A 57 1.31 -1.43 -3.45
C HIS A 57 0.62 -0.54 -4.50
N VAL A 58 0.00 0.54 -4.02
CA VAL A 58 -0.62 1.57 -4.85
C VAL A 58 -0.60 2.93 -4.17
N TRP A 59 -0.37 3.99 -4.95
CA TRP A 59 -0.50 5.36 -4.49
C TRP A 59 -1.94 5.86 -4.63
N LEU A 60 -2.47 6.46 -3.58
CA LEU A 60 -3.78 7.07 -3.56
C LEU A 60 -3.72 8.53 -3.09
N PRO A 61 -4.57 9.40 -3.65
CA PRO A 61 -4.82 10.71 -3.09
C PRO A 61 -5.21 10.63 -1.62
N ALA A 62 -4.79 11.63 -0.83
CA ALA A 62 -5.20 11.73 0.55
C ALA A 62 -6.73 11.88 0.63
N GLY A 63 -7.35 11.21 1.60
CA GLY A 63 -8.80 11.28 1.80
C GLY A 63 -9.65 10.45 0.83
N ARG A 64 -9.07 9.81 -0.20
CA ARG A 64 -9.83 8.96 -1.13
C ARG A 64 -10.43 7.75 -0.41
N ARG A 65 -11.73 7.51 -0.62
CA ARG A 65 -12.52 6.39 -0.08
C ARG A 65 -13.00 5.48 -1.20
N LEU A 66 -13.37 4.25 -0.84
CA LEU A 66 -13.91 3.28 -1.81
C LEU A 66 -15.19 3.79 -2.49
N GLY A 67 -16.08 4.45 -1.74
CA GLY A 67 -17.31 5.04 -2.29
C GLY A 67 -17.09 6.19 -3.27
N ASP A 68 -15.87 6.73 -3.36
CA ASP A 68 -15.55 7.73 -4.37
C ASP A 68 -15.29 7.08 -5.76
N PHE A 69 -15.14 5.76 -5.85
CA PHE A 69 -14.97 5.04 -7.11
C PHE A 69 -16.35 4.60 -7.64
N GLY A 70 -16.73 5.07 -8.83
CA GLY A 70 -18.09 4.85 -9.38
C GLY A 70 -18.25 3.62 -10.29
N LEU A 71 -17.15 3.04 -10.79
CA LEU A 71 -17.18 1.88 -11.68
C LEU A 71 -15.98 0.98 -11.41
N PHE A 72 -16.24 -0.30 -11.19
CA PHE A 72 -15.21 -1.34 -11.15
C PHE A 72 -15.40 -2.24 -12.36
N VAL A 73 -14.43 -2.21 -13.29
CA VAL A 73 -14.40 -3.09 -14.45
C VAL A 73 -13.29 -4.10 -14.24
N THR A 74 -13.64 -5.39 -14.29
CA THR A 74 -12.68 -6.47 -14.27
C THR A 74 -12.89 -7.36 -15.49
N ARG A 75 -11.80 -7.91 -16.03
CA ARG A 75 -11.89 -9.00 -17.00
C ARG A 75 -11.99 -10.30 -16.20
N LEU A 76 -13.15 -10.92 -16.22
CA LEU A 76 -13.30 -12.32 -15.81
C LEU A 76 -12.80 -13.19 -16.98
N GLY A 77 -11.73 -13.96 -16.74
CA GLY A 77 -11.19 -14.94 -17.69
C GLY A 77 -11.69 -16.34 -17.38
N LEU A 78 -11.78 -17.19 -18.41
CA LEU A 78 -12.06 -18.62 -18.33
C LEU A 78 -10.90 -19.40 -17.70
#